data_AF-A0A1F7YHP1-F1
#
_entry.id   AF-A0A1F7YHP1-F1
#
_cell.length_a   1.000
_cell.length_b   1.000
_cell.length_c   1.000
_cell.angle_alpha   90.00
_cell.angle_beta   90.00
_cell.angle_gamma   90.00
#
_symmetry.space_group_name_H-M   'P 1'
#
loop_
_entity.id
_entity.type
_entity.pdbx_description
1 polymer ?
#
loop_
_entity_poly.entity_id
_entity_poly.type
_entity_poly.pdbx_seq_one_letter_code
_entity_poly.pdbx_strand_id
1 'polypeptide(L)'
;MHNAVGRPLTSSSSKELLFQKLEPYLNSGLSLRKACREAKVNRAWIYTLIQRDDNFADQIVRAKEFLGAYFNHFVFRVVSGYCYRILDGKRLEPEELDFLKWFALHANTMSEEFGRRINTDIALDPEMEFRRFRQIQARNERNPN
;
A
#
# COMPACT_ATOMS: atom_id res chain seq x y z
N MET A 1 17.30 2.37 -49.20
CA MET A 1 17.71 2.21 -47.79
C MET A 1 16.86 3.15 -46.95
N HIS A 2 15.85 2.63 -46.27
CA HIS A 2 14.92 3.44 -45.47
C HIS A 2 15.57 3.80 -44.12
N ASN A 3 15.80 5.09 -43.91
CA ASN A 3 16.16 5.62 -42.59
C ASN A 3 14.93 5.49 -41.67
N ALA A 4 14.99 4.57 -40.72
CA ALA A 4 14.09 4.56 -39.59
C ALA A 4 14.41 5.79 -38.72
N VAL A 5 13.56 6.81 -38.82
CA VAL A 5 13.54 7.98 -37.92
C VAL A 5 13.05 7.50 -36.54
N GLY A 6 13.94 6.84 -35.80
CA GLY A 6 13.70 6.36 -34.44
C GLY A 6 14.37 7.28 -33.43
N ARG A 7 13.62 7.75 -32.43
CA ARG A 7 14.12 8.53 -31.28
C ARG A 7 15.44 7.93 -30.74
N PRO A 8 16.38 8.77 -30.26
CA PRO A 8 17.68 8.27 -29.78
C PRO A 8 17.47 7.22 -28.69
N LEU A 9 18.09 6.05 -28.88
CA LEU A 9 18.24 5.06 -27.83
C LEU A 9 18.99 5.73 -26.69
N THR A 10 18.31 5.95 -25.57
CA THR A 10 18.95 6.51 -24.38
C THR A 10 19.85 5.43 -23.81
N SER A 11 21.15 5.71 -23.76
CA SER A 11 22.16 4.78 -23.23
C SER A 11 21.80 4.35 -21.81
N SER A 12 22.15 3.11 -21.44
CA SER A 12 21.93 2.59 -20.09
C SER A 12 22.54 3.50 -19.01
N SER A 13 23.68 4.14 -19.31
CA SER A 13 24.31 5.13 -18.43
C SER A 13 23.43 6.36 -18.16
N SER A 14 22.66 6.81 -19.14
CA SER A 14 21.75 7.96 -18.98
C SER A 14 20.54 7.61 -18.12
N LYS A 15 20.04 6.38 -18.22
CA LYS A 15 18.93 5.88 -17.39
C LYS A 15 19.36 5.76 -15.93
N GLU A 16 20.55 5.23 -15.68
CA GLU A 16 21.12 5.09 -14.35
C GLU A 16 21.29 6.45 -13.65
N LEU A 17 21.82 7.45 -14.36
CA LEU A 17 21.97 8.81 -13.83
C LEU A 17 20.62 9.46 -13.48
N LEU A 18 19.55 9.15 -14.22
CA LEU A 18 18.20 9.62 -13.87
C LEU A 18 17.68 8.92 -12.63
N PHE A 19 17.87 7.61 -12.54
CA PHE A 19 17.46 6.84 -11.37
C PHE A 19 18.15 7.35 -10.11
N GLN A 20 19.48 7.51 -10.13
CA GLN A 20 20.25 8.05 -8.99
C GLN A 20 19.76 9.42 -8.51
N LYS A 21 19.25 10.27 -9.42
CA LYS A 21 18.65 11.56 -9.04
C LYS A 21 17.27 11.42 -8.40
N LEU A 22 16.48 10.44 -8.82
CA LEU A 22 15.12 10.21 -8.34
C LEU A 22 15.09 9.40 -7.04
N GLU A 23 15.99 8.43 -6.92
CA GLU A 23 16.09 7.46 -5.83
C GLU A 23 15.96 8.07 -4.43
N PRO A 24 16.72 9.10 -4.02
CA PRO A 24 16.61 9.63 -2.66
C PRO A 24 15.20 10.16 -2.33
N TYR A 25 14.51 10.74 -3.32
CA TYR A 25 13.15 11.27 -3.15
C TYR A 25 12.09 10.16 -3.15
N LEU A 26 12.30 9.11 -3.94
CA LEU A 26 11.43 7.94 -3.92
C LEU A 26 11.56 7.18 -2.60
N ASN A 27 12.80 6.98 -2.13
CA ASN A 27 13.12 6.32 -0.86
C ASN A 27 12.60 7.12 0.34
N SER A 28 12.44 8.45 0.22
CA SER A 28 11.79 9.27 1.26
C SER A 28 10.26 9.22 1.22
N GLY A 29 9.66 8.36 0.40
CA GLY A 29 8.20 8.17 0.29
C GLY A 29 7.48 9.17 -0.61
N LEU A 30 8.20 9.97 -1.41
CA LEU A 30 7.53 10.87 -2.35
C LEU A 30 6.92 10.08 -3.52
N SER A 31 5.76 10.54 -3.98
CA SER A 31 5.20 10.01 -5.23
C SER A 31 6.12 10.35 -6.39
N LEU A 32 6.14 9.51 -7.43
CA LEU A 32 6.98 9.70 -8.62
C LEU A 32 6.85 11.11 -9.21
N ARG A 33 5.63 11.66 -9.23
CA ARG A 33 5.38 13.04 -9.70
C ARG A 33 6.14 14.08 -8.86
N LYS A 34 6.12 13.95 -7.53
CA LYS A 34 6.83 14.86 -6.62
C LYS A 34 8.35 14.64 -6.73
N ALA A 35 8.81 13.39 -6.75
CA ALA A 35 10.22 13.06 -6.93
C ALA A 35 10.81 13.67 -8.22
N CYS A 36 10.11 13.57 -9.35
CA CYS A 36 10.54 14.22 -10.60
C CYS A 36 10.64 15.75 -10.48
N ARG A 37 9.75 16.39 -9.72
CA ARG A 37 9.79 17.83 -9.49
C ARG A 37 10.99 18.22 -8.64
N GLU A 38 11.22 17.54 -7.51
CA GLU A 38 12.34 17.83 -6.61
C GLU A 38 13.69 17.56 -7.29
N ALA A 39 13.79 16.46 -8.04
CA ALA A 39 14.98 16.08 -8.80
C ALA A 39 15.19 16.93 -10.08
N LYS A 40 14.25 17.83 -10.42
CA LYS A 40 14.25 18.63 -11.66
C LYS A 40 14.38 17.77 -12.93
N VAL A 41 13.69 16.63 -12.95
CA VAL A 41 13.69 15.67 -14.06
C VAL A 41 12.39 15.78 -14.88
N ASN A 42 12.49 15.64 -16.20
CA ASN A 42 11.31 15.65 -17.07
C ASN A 42 10.43 14.41 -16.81
N ARG A 43 9.30 14.64 -16.15
CA ARG A 43 8.31 13.63 -15.82
C ARG A 43 7.83 12.82 -17.02
N ALA A 44 7.56 13.45 -18.17
CA ALA A 44 7.03 12.75 -19.35
C ALA A 44 8.03 11.71 -19.86
N TRP A 45 9.32 12.02 -19.77
CA TRP A 45 10.38 11.11 -20.16
C TRP A 45 10.50 9.92 -19.21
N ILE A 46 10.37 10.14 -17.89
CA ILE A 46 10.36 9.06 -16.89
C ILE A 46 9.20 8.08 -17.11
N TYR A 47 7.98 8.57 -17.33
CA TYR A 47 6.86 7.67 -17.63
C TYR A 47 7.07 6.92 -18.96
N THR A 48 7.68 7.56 -19.96
CA THR A 48 8.04 6.89 -21.21
C THR A 48 9.08 5.78 -20.99
N LEU A 49 10.05 6.00 -20.09
CA LEU A 49 11.04 4.98 -19.73
C LEU A 49 10.40 3.81 -18.99
N ILE A 50 9.55 4.07 -18.01
CA ILE A 50 8.82 3.03 -17.26
C ILE A 50 7.98 2.15 -18.20
N GLN A 51 7.36 2.73 -19.23
CA GLN A 51 6.57 1.96 -20.21
C GLN A 51 7.40 1.12 -21.18
N ARG A 52 8.70 1.40 -21.31
CA ARG A 52 9.57 0.81 -22.35
C ARG A 52 10.68 -0.09 -21.78
N ASP A 53 10.91 -0.03 -20.48
CA ASP A 53 12.03 -0.70 -19.82
C ASP A 53 11.57 -1.23 -18.47
N ASP A 54 11.29 -2.53 -18.44
CA ASP A 54 10.79 -3.23 -17.25
C ASP A 54 11.80 -3.17 -16.10
N ASN A 55 13.11 -3.22 -16.38
CA ASN A 55 14.13 -3.10 -15.34
C ASN A 55 14.08 -1.73 -14.66
N PHE A 56 13.91 -0.66 -15.45
CA PHE A 56 13.77 0.69 -14.90
C PHE A 56 12.44 0.85 -14.14
N ALA A 57 11.36 0.24 -14.62
CA ALA A 57 10.09 0.20 -13.90
C ALA A 57 10.24 -0.48 -12.53
N ASP A 58 10.92 -1.63 -12.48
CA ASP A 58 11.20 -2.38 -11.26
C ASP A 58 12.10 -1.61 -10.28
N GLN A 59 13.08 -0.85 -10.79
CA GLN A 59 13.88 0.05 -9.95
C GLN A 59 13.01 1.12 -9.27
N ILE A 60 12.08 1.73 -10.01
CA ILE A 60 11.15 2.74 -9.47
C ILE A 60 10.20 2.12 -8.43
N VAL A 61 9.69 0.91 -8.68
CA VAL A 61 8.83 0.19 -7.74
C VAL A 61 9.59 -0.09 -6.44
N ARG A 62 10.78 -0.69 -6.53
CA ARG A 62 11.63 -1.00 -5.37
C ARG A 62 11.98 0.23 -4.54
N ALA A 63 12.35 1.33 -5.18
CA ALA A 63 12.65 2.58 -4.47
C ALA A 63 11.43 3.13 -3.71
N LYS A 64 10.22 2.98 -4.25
CA LYS A 64 8.99 3.41 -3.55
C LYS A 64 8.62 2.51 -2.36
N GLU A 65 9.03 1.24 -2.40
CA GLU A 65 8.77 0.28 -1.33
C GLU A 65 9.79 0.39 -0.19
N PHE A 66 10.95 1.02 -0.44
CA PHE A 66 12.05 1.15 0.53
C PHE A 66 11.58 1.67 1.90
N LEU A 67 10.80 2.76 1.92
CA LEU A 67 10.33 3.33 3.18
C LEU A 67 9.41 2.37 3.95
N GLY A 68 8.57 1.61 3.22
CA GLY A 68 7.71 0.59 3.82
C GLY A 68 8.52 -0.55 4.44
N ALA A 69 9.53 -1.05 3.72
CA ALA A 69 10.44 -2.08 4.22
C ALA A 69 11.24 -1.60 5.45
N TYR A 70 11.77 -0.37 5.38
CA TYR A 70 12.50 0.24 6.49
C TYR A 70 11.61 0.43 7.73
N PHE A 71 10.39 0.93 7.54
CA PHE A 71 9.42 1.11 8.62
C PHE A 71 9.02 -0.22 9.25
N ASN A 72 8.76 -1.25 8.44
CA ASN A 72 8.45 -2.60 8.95
C ASN A 72 9.60 -3.14 9.81
N HIS A 73 10.84 -2.98 9.36
CA HIS A 73 12.01 -3.39 10.14
C HIS A 73 12.12 -2.62 11.46
N PHE A 74 11.91 -1.30 11.43
CA PHE A 74 11.89 -0.47 12.62
C PHE A 74 10.83 -0.94 13.63
N VAL A 75 9.59 -1.15 13.18
CA VAL A 75 8.50 -1.63 14.03
C VAL A 75 8.80 -3.02 14.61
N PHE A 76 9.34 -3.93 13.81
CA PHE A 76 9.75 -5.25 14.30
C PHE A 76 10.74 -5.16 15.47
N ARG A 77 11.73 -4.25 15.39
CA ARG A 77 12.69 -4.03 16.49
C ARG A 77 12.03 -3.46 17.73
N VAL A 78 11.08 -2.53 17.58
CA VAL A 78 10.31 -1.96 18.69
C VAL A 78 9.50 -3.05 19.39
N VAL A 79 8.72 -3.82 18.64
CA VAL A 79 7.90 -4.93 19.18
C VAL A 79 8.77 -5.98 19.86
N SER A 80 9.88 -6.38 19.25
CA SER A 80 10.82 -7.32 19.85
C SER A 80 11.40 -6.79 21.18
N GLY A 81 11.70 -5.49 21.24
CA GLY A 81 12.13 -4.82 22.47
C GLY A 81 11.10 -4.93 23.60
N TYR A 82 9.80 -4.77 23.28
CA TYR A 82 8.72 -4.98 24.25
C TYR A 82 8.64 -6.44 24.71
N CYS A 83 8.77 -7.41 23.80
CA CYS A 83 8.80 -8.83 24.16
C CYS A 83 9.93 -9.14 25.16
N TYR A 84 11.15 -8.65 24.92
CA TYR A 84 12.27 -8.87 25.84
C TYR A 84 12.02 -8.24 27.22
N ARG A 85 11.42 -7.05 27.29
CA ARG A 85 11.06 -6.41 28.56
C ARG A 85 10.02 -7.23 29.34
N ILE A 86 9.00 -7.74 28.66
CA ILE A 86 7.99 -8.60 29.28
C ILE A 86 8.64 -9.87 29.84
N LEU A 87 9.53 -10.52 29.07
CA LEU A 87 10.24 -11.72 29.51
C LEU A 87 11.15 -11.47 30.73
N ASP A 88 11.69 -10.26 30.85
CA ASP A 88 12.47 -9.79 32.00
C ASP A 88 11.58 -9.37 33.20
N GLY A 89 10.27 -9.62 33.13
CA GLY A 89 9.31 -9.28 34.19
C GLY A 89 8.99 -7.78 34.30
N LYS A 90 9.43 -6.96 33.34
CA LYS A 90 9.12 -5.52 33.32
C LYS A 90 7.73 -5.29 32.76
N ARG A 91 7.01 -4.35 33.37
CA ARG A 91 5.73 -3.89 32.85
C ARG A 91 5.94 -2.95 31.65
N LEU A 92 4.98 -3.00 30.74
CA LEU A 92 4.86 -2.03 29.66
C LEU A 92 3.99 -0.87 30.13
N GLU A 93 4.29 0.32 29.64
CA GLU A 93 3.45 1.49 29.86
C GLU A 93 2.14 1.37 29.05
N PRO A 94 1.06 2.05 29.47
CA PRO A 94 -0.22 2.01 28.76
C PRO A 94 -0.11 2.34 27.26
N GLU A 95 0.71 3.33 26.91
CA GLU A 95 0.90 3.77 25.52
C GLU A 95 1.58 2.70 24.66
N GLU A 96 2.49 1.92 25.25
CA GLU A 96 3.19 0.82 24.59
C GLU A 96 2.24 -0.34 24.31
N LEU A 97 1.36 -0.63 25.28
CA LEU A 97 0.29 -1.62 25.13
C LEU A 97 -0.72 -1.19 24.06
N ASP A 98 -1.09 0.09 24.02
CA ASP A 98 -2.02 0.60 23.02
C ASP A 98 -1.42 0.57 21.62
N PHE A 99 -0.14 0.88 21.47
CA PHE A 99 0.59 0.67 20.23
C PHE A 99 0.56 -0.80 19.79
N LEU A 100 0.85 -1.75 20.68
CA LEU A 100 0.84 -3.18 20.37
C LEU A 100 -0.55 -3.67 19.94
N LYS A 101 -1.61 -3.26 20.63
CA LYS A 101 -3.00 -3.58 20.26
C LYS A 101 -3.34 -3.01 18.89
N TRP A 102 -3.01 -1.74 18.65
CA TRP A 102 -3.28 -1.10 17.38
C TRP A 102 -2.51 -1.81 16.26
N PHE A 103 -1.23 -2.11 16.46
CA PHE A 103 -0.40 -2.79 15.47
C PHE A 103 -0.93 -4.18 15.14
N ALA A 104 -1.31 -4.98 16.15
CA ALA A 104 -1.89 -6.31 15.94
C ALA A 104 -3.17 -6.25 15.08
N LEU A 105 -4.00 -5.21 15.25
CA LEU A 105 -5.26 -5.06 14.52
C LEU A 105 -5.09 -4.57 13.07
N HIS A 106 -4.07 -3.76 12.79
CA HIS A 106 -3.96 -3.02 11.52
C HIS A 106 -2.78 -3.46 10.64
N ALA A 107 -1.80 -4.19 11.18
CA ALA A 107 -0.73 -4.72 10.36
C ALA A 107 -1.26 -5.84 9.46
N ASN A 108 -1.04 -5.72 8.15
CA ASN A 108 -1.50 -6.71 7.16
C ASN A 108 -1.06 -8.16 7.49
N THR A 109 0.09 -8.33 8.14
CA THR A 109 0.62 -9.65 8.50
C THR A 109 -0.04 -10.25 9.74
N MET A 110 -0.73 -9.45 10.54
CA MET A 110 -1.34 -9.86 11.82
C MET A 110 -2.87 -9.76 11.80
N SER A 111 -3.43 -9.08 10.79
CA SER A 111 -4.87 -8.86 10.66
C SER A 111 -5.67 -10.15 10.46
N GLU A 112 -5.07 -11.22 9.91
CA GLU A 112 -5.75 -12.52 9.81
C GLU A 112 -5.98 -13.15 11.19
N GLU A 113 -5.00 -13.05 12.08
CA GLU A 113 -5.05 -13.64 13.42
C GLU A 113 -5.78 -12.76 14.44
N PHE A 114 -5.52 -11.45 14.39
CA PHE A 114 -5.96 -10.49 15.41
C PHE A 114 -6.90 -9.40 14.88
N GLY A 115 -7.10 -9.32 13.56
CA GLY A 115 -7.99 -8.34 12.96
C GLY A 115 -9.44 -8.55 13.40
N ARG A 116 -10.27 -7.52 13.20
CA ARG A 116 -11.70 -7.63 13.48
C ARG A 116 -12.29 -8.67 12.54
N ARG A 117 -12.63 -9.85 13.09
CA ARG A 117 -13.53 -10.80 12.44
C ARG A 117 -14.88 -10.10 12.31
N ILE A 118 -15.14 -9.53 11.14
CA ILE A 118 -16.50 -9.15 10.78
C ILE A 118 -17.23 -10.48 10.69
N ASN A 119 -18.17 -10.72 11.60
CA ASN A 119 -19.07 -11.86 11.49
C ASN A 119 -19.85 -11.69 10.18
N THR A 120 -19.38 -12.33 9.12
CA THR A 120 -20.08 -12.46 7.85
C THR A 120 -21.28 -13.41 7.95
N ASP A 121 -21.66 -13.86 9.14
CA ASP A 121 -22.96 -14.48 9.40
C ASP A 121 -24.12 -13.47 9.42
N ILE A 122 -23.81 -12.17 9.29
CA ILE A 122 -24.74 -11.17 8.72
C ILE A 122 -24.47 -11.02 7.22
N ALA A 123 -24.06 -12.11 6.54
CA ALA A 123 -24.28 -12.23 5.11
C ALA A 123 -25.80 -12.20 4.97
N LEU A 124 -26.29 -11.15 4.31
CA LEU A 124 -27.67 -11.05 3.86
C LEU A 124 -28.09 -12.40 3.28
N ASP A 125 -28.86 -13.19 4.04
CA ASP A 125 -29.52 -14.37 3.51
C ASP A 125 -30.43 -13.85 2.39
N PRO A 126 -30.09 -14.13 1.11
CA PRO A 126 -30.84 -13.57 0.00
C PRO A 126 -32.31 -13.96 0.08
N GLU A 127 -32.62 -15.11 0.67
CA GLU A 127 -33.98 -15.62 0.81
C GLU A 127 -34.77 -14.84 1.88
N MET A 128 -34.12 -14.44 2.97
CA MET A 128 -34.71 -13.54 3.98
C MET A 128 -35.01 -12.16 3.40
N GLU A 129 -34.11 -11.61 2.58
CA GLU A 129 -34.34 -10.33 1.90
C GLU A 129 -35.45 -10.43 0.85
N PHE A 130 -35.50 -11.51 0.06
CA PHE A 130 -36.62 -11.75 -0.87
C PHE A 130 -37.97 -11.85 -0.14
N ARG A 131 -38.01 -12.50 1.04
CA ARG A 131 -39.23 -12.58 1.85
C ARG A 131 -39.65 -11.20 2.38
N ARG A 132 -38.70 -10.38 2.85
CA ARG A 132 -38.97 -8.99 3.26
C ARG A 132 -39.51 -8.15 2.11
N PHE A 133 -38.90 -8.23 0.93
CA PHE A 133 -39.37 -7.51 -0.27
C PHE A 133 -40.81 -7.90 -0.64
N ARG A 134 -41.14 -9.20 -0.64
CA ARG A 134 -42.53 -9.65 -0.91
C ARG A 134 -43.51 -9.14 0.14
N GLN A 135 -43.12 -9.11 1.42
CA GLN A 135 -43.98 -8.60 2.49
C GLN A 135 -44.23 -7.09 2.34
N ILE A 136 -43.23 -6.32 1.92
CA ILE A 136 -43.37 -4.88 1.65
C ILE A 136 -44.29 -4.63 0.44
N GLN A 137 -44.11 -5.39 -0.65
CA GLN A 137 -45.00 -5.32 -1.83
C GLN A 137 -46.45 -5.63 -1.46
N ALA A 138 -46.68 -6.76 -0.76
CA ALA A 138 -48.03 -7.15 -0.34
C ALA A 138 -48.67 -6.13 0.63
N ARG A 139 -47.87 -5.44 1.46
CA ARG A 139 -48.36 -4.38 2.34
C ARG A 139 -48.75 -3.12 1.57
N ASN A 140 -47.98 -2.74 0.55
CA ASN A 140 -48.27 -1.60 -0.30
C ASN A 140 -49.46 -1.86 -1.24
N GLU A 141 -49.66 -3.10 -1.68
CA GLU A 141 -50.86 -3.50 -2.45
C GLU A 141 -52.14 -3.47 -1.60
N ARG A 142 -52.03 -3.67 -0.27
CA ARG A 142 -53.16 -3.63 0.66
C ARG A 142 -53.50 -2.23 1.19
N ASN A 143 -52.58 -1.28 1.06
CA ASN A 143 -52.81 0.15 1.31
C ASN A 143 -52.19 0.95 0.16
N PRO A 144 -52.82 0.93 -1.03
CA PRO A 144 -52.50 1.91 -2.05
C PRO A 144 -52.95 3.26 -1.48
N ASN A 145 -52.02 4.21 -1.35
CA ASN A 145 -52.42 5.61 -1.19
C ASN A 145 -53.32 6.02 -2.36
#